data_AF-L0HBI4-F1
#
_entry.id   AF-L0HBI4-F1
#
_cell.length_a   1.000
_cell.length_b   1.000
_cell.length_c   1.000
_cell.angle_alpha   90.00
_cell.angle_beta   90.00
_cell.angle_gamma   90.00
#
_symmetry.space_group_name_H-M   'P 1'
#
loop_
_entity.id
_entity.type
_entity.pdbx_description
1 polymer ?
#
loop_
_entity_poly.entity_id
_entity_poly.type
_entity_poly.pdbx_seq_one_letter_code
_entity_poly.pdbx_strand_id
1 'polypeptide(L)'
;MIVPLKDEFLLISGTRSFLLAAKANALFAIRIETPDKEYSQTIEPSDIIVVSAPEGGALEPAFMLTEFVRTYRMPLIVLPKDHPGSKRFSYLVCVGPLITTNCSIRRGTHPEQHLVCSSDELAGITLKAHSEGVEIVDLPEGATHRYVNFRVLTG
;
A
#
# COMPACT_ATOMS: atom_id res chain seq x y z
N MET A 1 -6.47 16.64 -2.16
CA MET A 1 -5.30 17.45 -1.79
C MET A 1 -4.04 16.81 -2.34
N ILE A 2 -3.06 17.57 -2.82
CA ILE A 2 -1.79 17.03 -3.32
C ILE A 2 -0.73 17.16 -2.23
N VAL A 3 -0.09 16.06 -1.88
CA VAL A 3 1.03 16.00 -0.94
C VAL A 3 2.31 15.74 -1.74
N PRO A 4 3.25 16.70 -1.80
CA PRO A 4 4.51 16.50 -2.50
C PRO A 4 5.28 15.28 -1.96
N LEU A 5 5.76 14.39 -2.81
CA LEU A 5 6.47 13.19 -2.36
C LEU A 5 7.57 12.84 -3.35
N LYS A 6 8.81 12.72 -2.87
CA LYS A 6 9.96 12.29 -3.67
C LYS A 6 10.36 10.87 -3.30
N ASP A 7 11.25 10.73 -2.34
CA ASP A 7 11.76 9.45 -1.86
C ASP A 7 11.28 9.14 -0.43
N GLU A 8 10.68 10.13 0.24
CA GLU A 8 10.07 9.97 1.56
C GLU A 8 8.82 9.10 1.49
N PHE A 9 8.32 8.73 2.66
CA PHE A 9 7.06 8.05 2.81
C PHE A 9 6.01 8.99 3.40
N LEU A 10 4.78 8.85 2.92
CA LEU A 10 3.61 9.53 3.45
C LEU A 10 2.87 8.59 4.39
N LEU A 11 2.84 8.92 5.67
CA LEU A 11 2.05 8.20 6.66
C LEU A 11 0.69 8.91 6.82
N ILE A 12 -0.40 8.19 6.57
CA ILE A 12 -1.77 8.61 6.86
C ILE A 12 -2.26 7.81 8.06
N SER A 13 -2.60 8.47 9.17
CA SER A 13 -2.95 7.82 10.43
C SER A 13 -4.39 8.10 10.82
N GLY A 14 -5.11 7.05 11.22
CA GLY A 14 -6.32 7.16 12.01
C GLY A 14 -6.00 7.06 13.50
N THR A 15 -6.98 6.71 14.32
CA THR A 15 -6.80 6.54 15.76
C THR A 15 -6.11 5.22 16.10
N ARG A 16 -6.36 4.18 15.30
CA ARG A 16 -5.89 2.80 15.56
C ARG A 16 -5.23 2.13 14.37
N SER A 17 -5.31 2.72 13.18
CA SER A 17 -4.76 2.16 11.95
C SER A 17 -3.95 3.20 11.19
N PHE A 18 -3.23 2.75 10.15
CA PHE A 18 -2.54 3.65 9.25
C PHE A 18 -2.42 3.10 7.83
N LEU A 19 -2.13 4.01 6.90
CA LEU A 19 -1.66 3.74 5.55
C LEU A 19 -0.25 4.34 5.41
N LEU A 20 0.63 3.63 4.74
CA LEU A 20 1.94 4.13 4.33
C LEU A 20 1.97 4.17 2.80
N ALA A 21 2.18 5.34 2.22
CA ALA A 21 2.28 5.53 0.78
C ALA A 21 3.69 5.97 0.38
N ALA A 22 4.18 5.46 -0.74
CA ALA A 22 5.44 5.87 -1.37
C ALA A 22 5.31 5.82 -2.88
N LYS A 23 6.17 6.55 -3.60
CA LYS A 23 6.31 6.40 -5.05
C LYS A 23 7.16 5.19 -5.39
N ALA A 24 6.87 4.56 -6.53
CA ALA A 24 7.61 3.43 -7.07
C ALA A 24 9.01 3.83 -7.56
N ASN A 25 9.17 5.05 -8.09
CA ASN A 25 10.44 5.67 -8.51
C ASN A 25 11.23 4.92 -9.60
N ALA A 26 10.71 3.83 -10.14
CA ALA A 26 11.30 3.09 -11.24
C ALA A 26 10.23 2.43 -12.12
N LEU A 27 10.57 2.20 -13.39
CA LEU A 27 9.77 1.39 -14.30
C LEU A 27 10.13 -0.08 -14.13
N PHE A 28 9.17 -0.93 -13.78
CA PHE A 28 9.37 -2.38 -13.68
C PHE A 28 8.07 -3.16 -13.84
N ALA A 29 8.17 -4.46 -14.11
CA ALA A 29 7.02 -5.36 -14.06
C ALA A 29 6.94 -5.99 -12.66
N ILE A 30 5.79 -5.88 -12.00
CA ILE A 30 5.48 -6.62 -10.77
C ILE A 30 4.73 -7.90 -11.15
N ARG A 31 5.06 -9.01 -10.47
CA ARG A 31 4.35 -10.28 -10.59
C ARG A 31 3.34 -10.40 -9.46
N ILE A 32 2.10 -10.76 -9.80
CA ILE A 32 1.01 -10.98 -8.85
C ILE A 32 0.62 -12.45 -8.97
N GLU A 33 1.01 -13.23 -7.97
CA GLU A 33 0.82 -14.66 -7.89
C GLU A 33 -0.51 -14.97 -7.20
N THR A 34 -1.37 -15.71 -7.89
CA THR A 34 -2.61 -16.26 -7.36
C THR A 34 -2.53 -17.79 -7.37
N PRO A 35 -3.45 -18.50 -6.70
CA PRO A 35 -3.39 -19.96 -6.62
C PRO A 35 -3.40 -20.67 -7.98
N ASP A 36 -4.03 -20.07 -8.99
CA ASP A 36 -4.20 -20.67 -10.31
C ASP A 36 -3.39 -19.96 -11.42
N LYS A 37 -2.96 -18.71 -11.22
CA LYS A 37 -2.36 -17.88 -12.28
C LYS A 37 -1.36 -16.86 -11.74
N GLU A 38 -0.43 -16.47 -12.60
CA GLU A 38 0.41 -15.29 -12.41
C GLU A 38 -0.07 -14.16 -13.34
N TYR A 39 -0.16 -12.94 -12.81
CA TYR A 39 -0.39 -11.72 -13.59
C TYR A 39 0.88 -10.86 -13.59
N SER A 40 1.13 -10.18 -14.70
CA SER A 40 2.19 -9.16 -14.79
C SER A 40 1.56 -7.78 -14.95
N GLN A 41 1.96 -6.84 -14.11
CA GLN A 41 1.54 -5.44 -14.19
C GLN A 41 2.78 -4.55 -14.37
N THR A 42 2.73 -3.66 -15.36
CA THR A 42 3.74 -2.60 -15.52
C THR A 42 3.51 -1.54 -14.45
N ILE A 43 4.56 -1.22 -13.71
CA ILE A 43 4.59 -0.16 -12.70
C ILE A 43 5.40 1.00 -13.26
N GLU A 44 4.77 2.17 -13.35
CA GLU A 44 5.42 3.40 -13.79
C GLU A 44 6.18 4.07 -12.63
N PRO A 45 7.22 4.88 -12.89
CA PRO A 45 7.94 5.58 -11.83
C PRO A 45 7.06 6.48 -10.94
N SER A 46 5.95 6.98 -11.50
CA SER A 46 4.98 7.81 -10.78
C SER A 46 3.99 7.01 -9.94
N ASP A 47 3.83 5.71 -10.19
CA ASP A 47 2.86 4.88 -9.48
C ASP A 47 3.15 4.86 -7.98
N ILE A 48 2.10 4.60 -7.21
CA ILE A 48 2.16 4.59 -5.75
C ILE A 48 2.11 3.16 -5.24
N ILE A 49 2.90 2.92 -4.19
CA ILE A 49 2.83 1.72 -3.37
C ILE A 49 2.15 2.14 -2.07
N VAL A 50 1.07 1.44 -1.70
CA VAL A 50 0.32 1.71 -0.48
C VAL A 50 0.30 0.45 0.37
N VAL A 51 0.81 0.57 1.59
CA VAL A 51 0.66 -0.45 2.62
C VAL A 51 -0.41 -0.02 3.60
N SER A 52 -1.42 -0.86 3.81
CA SER A 52 -2.42 -0.67 4.85
C SER A 52 -2.11 -1.54 6.07
N ALA A 53 -2.24 -0.96 7.26
CA ALA A 53 -2.21 -1.64 8.54
C ALA A 53 -3.58 -1.44 9.25
N PRO A 54 -4.62 -2.23 8.91
CA PRO A 54 -5.98 -2.01 9.41
C PRO A 54 -6.13 -2.15 10.93
N GLU A 55 -5.21 -2.89 11.56
CA GLU A 55 -5.14 -3.11 13.01
C GLU A 55 -4.05 -2.27 13.68
N GLY A 56 -3.40 -1.37 12.93
CA GLY A 56 -2.23 -0.63 13.37
C GLY A 56 -1.00 -1.53 13.52
N GLY A 57 -0.10 -1.12 14.41
CA GLY A 57 1.15 -1.83 14.70
C GLY A 57 2.39 -0.97 14.42
N ALA A 58 3.52 -1.66 14.30
CA ALA A 58 4.81 -1.06 14.01
C ALA A 58 4.88 -0.51 12.56
N LEU A 59 5.68 0.52 12.32
CA LEU A 59 5.83 1.08 10.96
C LEU A 59 6.82 0.26 10.12
N GLU A 60 7.75 -0.43 10.78
CA GLU A 60 8.84 -1.19 10.17
C GLU A 60 8.34 -2.26 9.20
N PRO A 61 7.32 -3.09 9.50
CA PRO A 61 6.74 -4.00 8.52
C PRO A 61 6.20 -3.29 7.28
N ALA A 62 5.59 -2.12 7.44
CA ALA A 62 5.07 -1.36 6.32
C ALA A 62 6.19 -0.82 5.43
N PHE A 63 7.25 -0.27 6.02
CA PHE A 63 8.44 0.14 5.28
C PHE A 63 9.08 -1.04 4.53
N MET A 64 9.25 -2.18 5.19
CA MET A 64 9.83 -3.37 4.56
C MET A 64 8.98 -3.88 3.40
N LEU A 65 7.65 -3.92 3.55
CA LEU A 65 6.76 -4.33 2.45
C LEU A 65 6.85 -3.37 1.26
N THR A 66 6.92 -2.06 1.51
CA THR A 66 7.15 -1.10 0.44
C THR A 66 8.48 -1.36 -0.26
N GLU A 67 9.57 -1.60 0.47
CA GLU A 67 10.89 -1.89 -0.11
C GLU A 67 10.94 -3.22 -0.86
N PHE A 68 10.27 -4.26 -0.37
CA PHE A 68 10.18 -5.55 -1.07
C PHE A 68 9.57 -5.38 -2.45
N VAL A 69 8.56 -4.51 -2.60
CA VAL A 69 7.97 -4.18 -3.90
C VAL A 69 8.88 -3.22 -4.68
N ARG A 70 9.23 -2.08 -4.10
CA ARG A 70 9.91 -0.94 -4.75
C ARG A 70 11.33 -1.29 -5.21
N THR A 71 12.11 -1.85 -4.30
CA THR A 71 13.56 -2.04 -4.46
C THR A 71 13.88 -3.45 -4.91
N TYR A 72 13.27 -4.44 -4.26
CA TYR A 72 13.59 -5.84 -4.52
C TYR A 72 12.66 -6.50 -5.54
N ARG A 73 11.59 -5.81 -5.97
CA ARG A 73 10.64 -6.28 -7.00
C ARG A 73 10.07 -7.67 -6.69
N MET A 74 9.90 -7.97 -5.41
CA MET A 74 9.35 -9.24 -4.96
C MET A 74 7.91 -9.39 -5.45
N PRO A 75 7.51 -10.60 -5.88
CA PRO A 75 6.13 -10.85 -6.30
C PRO A 75 5.15 -10.59 -5.15
N LEU A 76 3.96 -10.11 -5.51
CA LEU A 76 2.83 -10.03 -4.59
C LEU A 76 2.09 -11.36 -4.60
N ILE A 77 1.80 -11.91 -3.42
CA ILE A 77 1.11 -13.19 -3.29
C ILE A 77 -0.30 -12.94 -2.79
N VAL A 78 -1.28 -13.43 -3.55
CA VAL A 78 -2.70 -13.38 -3.22
C VAL A 78 -3.11 -14.74 -2.70
N LEU A 79 -3.59 -14.79 -1.46
CA LEU A 79 -4.05 -16.05 -0.89
C LEU A 79 -5.49 -16.35 -1.30
N PRO A 80 -5.85 -17.65 -1.42
CA PRO A 80 -7.25 -18.02 -1.52
C PRO A 80 -8.02 -17.47 -0.32
N LYS A 81 -9.32 -17.17 -0.53
CA LYS A 81 -10.20 -16.68 0.53
C LYS A 81 -10.06 -17.53 1.79
N ASP A 82 -10.27 -18.83 1.69
CA ASP A 82 -10.31 -19.74 2.84
C ASP A 82 -8.95 -20.26 3.31
N HIS A 83 -7.85 -19.66 2.86
CA HIS A 83 -6.52 -20.04 3.32
C HIS A 83 -6.33 -19.68 4.82
N PRO A 84 -5.80 -20.59 5.66
CA PRO A 84 -5.58 -20.34 7.10
C PRO A 84 -4.72 -19.09 7.37
N GLY A 85 -3.77 -18.82 6.47
CA GLY A 85 -2.88 -17.66 6.52
C GLY A 85 -3.57 -16.31 6.27
N SER A 86 -4.73 -16.27 5.60
CA SER A 86 -5.40 -14.99 5.27
C SER A 86 -5.81 -14.20 6.51
N LYS A 87 -5.97 -14.87 7.65
CA LYS A 87 -6.26 -14.26 8.97
C LYS A 87 -5.02 -13.65 9.64
N ARG A 88 -3.81 -13.90 9.14
CA ARG A 88 -2.53 -13.48 9.74
C ARG A 88 -1.94 -12.23 9.07
N PHE A 89 -2.55 -11.71 8.01
CA PHE A 89 -2.09 -10.50 7.36
C PHE A 89 -2.52 -9.25 8.12
N SER A 90 -1.63 -8.76 8.97
CA SER A 90 -1.77 -7.47 9.66
C SER A 90 -1.39 -6.28 8.77
N TYR A 91 -0.69 -6.53 7.66
CA TYR A 91 -0.29 -5.53 6.67
C TYR A 91 -0.63 -6.03 5.27
N LEU A 92 -1.07 -5.12 4.41
CA LEU A 92 -1.48 -5.41 3.04
C LEU A 92 -0.87 -4.38 2.11
N VAL A 93 -0.29 -4.82 1.00
CA VAL A 93 0.36 -3.93 0.03
C VAL A 93 -0.36 -3.98 -1.30
N CYS A 94 -0.54 -2.81 -1.91
CA CYS A 94 -1.02 -2.64 -3.27
C CYS A 94 -0.09 -1.67 -4.02
N VAL A 95 -0.04 -1.80 -5.36
CA VAL A 95 0.77 -0.92 -6.22
C VAL A 95 0.05 -0.55 -7.51
N GLY A 96 0.05 0.74 -7.86
CA GLY A 96 -0.51 1.21 -9.13
C GLY A 96 -0.75 2.72 -9.15
N PRO A 97 -1.38 3.24 -10.22
CA PRO A 97 -1.61 4.68 -10.38
C PRO A 97 -2.75 5.22 -9.50
N LEU A 98 -3.64 4.34 -9.03
CA LEU A 98 -4.78 4.69 -8.19
C LEU A 98 -5.09 3.53 -7.26
N ILE A 99 -5.21 3.82 -5.96
CA ILE A 99 -5.54 2.84 -4.92
C ILE A 99 -6.66 3.40 -4.05
N THR A 100 -7.74 2.63 -3.90
CA THR A 100 -8.87 2.95 -3.03
C THR A 100 -8.86 2.05 -1.80
N THR A 101 -9.27 2.58 -0.66
CA THR A 101 -9.33 1.86 0.61
C THR A 101 -10.74 1.39 0.94
N ASN A 102 -10.88 0.16 1.45
CA ASN A 102 -12.18 -0.44 1.76
C ASN A 102 -12.13 -1.36 2.99
N CYS A 103 -13.07 -1.20 3.92
CA CYS A 103 -13.15 -2.02 5.14
C CYS A 103 -14.04 -3.28 5.00
N SER A 104 -14.78 -3.42 3.90
CA SER A 104 -15.78 -4.48 3.68
C SER A 104 -15.27 -5.64 2.80
N ILE A 105 -13.99 -5.67 2.47
CA ILE A 105 -13.38 -6.73 1.65
C ILE A 105 -12.56 -7.70 2.50
N ARG A 106 -12.38 -8.93 1.98
CA ARG A 106 -11.57 -9.93 2.66
C ARG A 106 -10.08 -9.66 2.40
N ARG A 107 -9.30 -9.59 3.47
CA ARG A 107 -7.88 -9.22 3.44
C ARG A 107 -7.04 -10.22 2.65
N GLY A 108 -6.18 -9.72 1.78
CA GLY A 108 -5.15 -10.51 1.08
C GLY A 108 -5.69 -11.48 0.02
N THR A 109 -6.94 -11.33 -0.40
CA THR A 109 -7.62 -12.28 -1.31
C THR A 109 -8.04 -11.68 -2.64
N HIS A 110 -7.66 -10.43 -2.88
CA HIS A 110 -8.00 -9.68 -4.08
C HIS A 110 -6.73 -9.48 -4.90
N PRO A 111 -6.68 -10.00 -6.14
CA PRO A 111 -5.55 -9.73 -7.04
C PRO A 111 -5.55 -8.29 -7.56
N GLU A 112 -6.70 -7.60 -7.48
CA GLU A 112 -6.82 -6.23 -7.92
C GLU A 112 -5.96 -5.26 -7.09
N GLN A 113 -4.99 -4.60 -7.74
CA GLN A 113 -4.08 -3.68 -7.05
C GLN A 113 -4.64 -2.27 -6.85
N HIS A 114 -5.81 -1.97 -7.39
CA HIS A 114 -6.48 -0.67 -7.20
C HIS A 114 -7.28 -0.59 -5.90
N LEU A 115 -7.31 -1.66 -5.09
CA LEU A 115 -8.15 -1.78 -3.92
C LEU A 115 -7.39 -2.44 -2.76
N VAL A 116 -7.24 -1.73 -1.65
CA VAL A 116 -6.59 -2.27 -0.44
C VAL A 116 -7.58 -2.32 0.72
N CYS A 117 -7.52 -3.38 1.53
CA CYS A 117 -8.33 -3.45 2.72
C CYS A 117 -7.78 -2.50 3.79
N SER A 118 -8.64 -1.70 4.39
CA SER A 118 -8.31 -0.77 5.48
C SER A 118 -9.21 -0.99 6.70
N SER A 119 -9.01 -0.22 7.76
CA SER A 119 -10.01 -0.07 8.81
C SER A 119 -11.17 0.82 8.33
N ASP A 120 -12.31 0.71 8.98
CA ASP A 120 -13.44 1.63 8.89
C ASP A 120 -13.04 3.12 9.00
N GLU A 121 -12.16 3.50 9.94
CA GLU A 121 -11.74 4.91 10.12
C GLU A 121 -10.90 5.48 8.96
N LEU A 122 -10.35 4.62 8.11
CA LEU A 122 -9.56 4.99 6.93
C LEU A 122 -10.15 4.36 5.66
N ALA A 123 -11.44 4.05 5.64
CA ALA A 123 -12.13 3.55 4.45
C ALA A 123 -12.59 4.72 3.59
N GLY A 124 -12.66 4.52 2.27
CA GLY A 124 -13.14 5.51 1.31
C GLY A 124 -12.06 6.49 0.81
N ILE A 125 -10.85 6.46 1.36
CA ILE A 125 -9.72 7.23 0.84
C ILE A 125 -9.34 6.70 -0.55
N THR A 126 -9.18 7.61 -1.52
CA THR A 126 -8.52 7.32 -2.79
C THR A 126 -7.16 8.03 -2.83
N LEU A 127 -6.11 7.26 -3.06
CA LEU A 127 -4.76 7.74 -3.29
C LEU A 127 -4.45 7.63 -4.78
N LYS A 128 -3.97 8.72 -5.39
CA LYS A 128 -3.60 8.75 -6.82
C LYS A 128 -2.16 9.18 -7.00
N ALA A 129 -1.49 8.53 -7.94
CA ALA A 129 -0.21 8.96 -8.45
C ALA A 129 -0.34 10.38 -9.02
N HIS A 130 0.56 11.27 -8.60
CA HIS A 130 0.68 12.62 -9.12
C HIS A 130 2.14 12.89 -9.49
N SER A 131 2.38 13.74 -10.49
CA SER A 131 3.74 14.08 -10.95
C SER A 131 4.60 14.59 -9.79
N GLU A 132 4.01 15.44 -8.95
CA GLU A 132 4.68 16.06 -7.79
C GLU A 132 4.61 15.24 -6.49
N GLY A 133 3.84 14.15 -6.43
CA GLY A 133 3.67 13.38 -5.20
C GLY A 133 2.45 12.45 -5.21
N VAL A 134 1.62 12.56 -4.17
CA VAL A 134 0.40 11.74 -4.03
C VAL A 134 -0.80 12.65 -3.83
N GLU A 135 -1.84 12.45 -4.63
CA GLU A 135 -3.14 13.08 -4.39
C GLU A 135 -3.95 12.22 -3.43
N ILE A 136 -4.39 12.82 -2.31
CA ILE A 136 -5.33 12.23 -1.36
C ILE A 136 -6.72 12.80 -1.63
N VAL A 137 -7.69 11.94 -1.88
CA VAL A 137 -9.10 12.28 -2.04
C VAL A 137 -9.89 11.64 -0.90
N ASP A 138 -10.90 12.36 -0.39
CA ASP A 138 -11.82 11.91 0.66
C ASP A 138 -11.12 11.45 1.95
N LEU A 139 -10.16 12.24 2.44
CA LEU A 139 -9.53 12.00 3.74
C LEU A 139 -10.58 12.18 4.87
N PRO A 140 -10.86 11.13 5.68
CA PRO A 140 -11.86 11.22 6.74
C PRO A 140 -11.52 12.25 7.81
N GLU A 141 -12.55 12.81 8.44
CA GLU A 141 -12.39 13.72 9.57
C GLU A 141 -11.66 13.01 10.73
N GLY A 142 -10.63 13.67 11.29
CA GLY A 142 -9.78 13.10 12.33
C GLY A 142 -8.58 12.28 11.83
N ALA A 143 -8.52 11.93 10.54
CA ALA A 143 -7.32 11.34 9.95
C ALA A 143 -6.24 12.42 9.75
N THR A 144 -4.98 12.06 9.99
CA THR A 144 -3.83 12.95 9.82
C THR A 144 -2.87 12.41 8.79
N HIS A 145 -2.03 13.28 8.20
CA HIS A 145 -0.97 12.85 7.31
C HIS A 145 0.34 13.57 7.65
N ARG A 146 1.47 12.87 7.52
CA ARG A 146 2.81 13.44 7.74
C ARG A 146 3.87 12.66 6.99
N TYR A 147 5.00 13.31 6.71
CA TYR A 147 6.17 12.63 6.17
C TYR A 147 6.86 11.79 7.26
N VAL A 148 7.33 10.63 6.85
CA VAL A 148 8.21 9.77 7.65
C VAL A 148 9.35 9.27 6.78
N ASN A 149 10.51 9.08 7.41
CA ASN A 149 11.68 8.55 6.76
C ASN A 149 12.04 7.22 7.41
N PHE A 150 12.43 6.27 6.57
CA PHE A 150 12.98 5.00 6.99
C PHE A 150 14.25 4.75 6.19
N ARG A 151 15.30 4.29 6.87
CA ARG A 151 16.54 3.91 6.25
C ARG A 151 16.96 2.56 6.83
N VAL A 152 17.18 1.60 5.94
CA VAL A 152 17.91 0.39 6.30
C VAL A 152 19.37 0.78 6.40
N LEU A 153 19.94 0.72 7.60
CA LEU A 153 21.38 0.87 7.79
C LEU A 153 22.03 -0.47 7.42
N THR A 154 22.61 -0.54 6.23
CA THR A 154 23.53 -1.62 5.88
C THR A 154 24.93 -1.17 6.29
N GLY A 155 25.61 -1.98 7.10
CA GLY A 155 27.00 -1.76 7.52
C GLY A 155 27.99 -1.86 6.37
#